data_AF-A0AAU4JZ64-F1
#
_entry.id   AF-A0AAU4JZ64-F1
#
_cell.length_a   1.000
_cell.length_b   1.000
_cell.length_c   1.000
_cell.angle_alpha   90.00
_cell.angle_beta   90.00
_cell.angle_gamma   90.00
#
_symmetry.space_group_name_H-M   'P 1'
#
loop_
_entity.id
_entity.type
_entity.pdbx_description
1 polymer ?
#
loop_
_entity_poly.entity_id
_entity_poly.type
_entity_poly.pdbx_seq_one_letter_code
_entity_poly.pdbx_strand_id
1 'polypeptide(L)'
;MIAPARANELIAGRDSTLPTTRVSARTFGIREIYIGGGLLTAIRWAPGLVRPLLRAGVIVDVWDTCAFALTADLPRSTRTGGCAVAGGFVIAGALADLQLPGAQRV
;
A
#
# COMPACT_ATOMS: atom_id res chain seq x y z
N MET A 1 -10.86 -2.20 18.86
CA MET A 1 -10.26 -1.73 17.61
C MET A 1 -11.27 -1.93 16.49
N ILE A 2 -11.91 -0.86 16.01
CA ILE A 2 -12.92 -0.94 14.94
C ILE A 2 -12.18 -0.82 13.61
N ALA A 3 -11.66 -1.94 13.10
CA ALA A 3 -11.14 -1.99 11.75
C ALA A 3 -12.34 -1.94 10.76
N PRO A 4 -12.30 -1.15 9.68
CA PRO A 4 -13.43 -1.02 8.77
C PRO A 4 -13.70 -2.37 8.10
N ALA A 5 -14.80 -3.03 8.45
CA ALA A 5 -15.17 -4.34 7.89
C ALA A 5 -15.53 -4.30 6.40
N ARG A 6 -15.53 -3.10 5.80
CA ARG A 6 -15.96 -2.81 4.43
C ARG A 6 -14.85 -2.26 3.53
N ALA A 7 -13.62 -2.11 4.03
CA ALA A 7 -12.51 -1.55 3.24
C ALA A 7 -12.21 -2.38 1.97
N ASN A 8 -12.50 -3.68 2.02
CA ASN A 8 -12.32 -4.60 0.90
C ASN A 8 -13.49 -4.61 -0.10
N GLU A 9 -14.63 -3.95 0.16
CA GLU A 9 -15.79 -3.93 -0.77
C GLU A 9 -15.41 -3.36 -2.14
N LEU A 10 -14.50 -2.38 -2.13
CA LEU A 10 -14.07 -1.66 -3.32
C LEU A 10 -13.15 -2.51 -4.23
N ILE A 11 -12.40 -3.45 -3.63
CA ILE A 11 -11.43 -4.31 -4.33
C ILE A 11 -12.03 -5.69 -4.61
N ALA A 12 -12.63 -6.32 -3.60
CA ALA A 12 -13.18 -7.68 -3.67
C ALA A 12 -14.63 -7.75 -4.18
N GLY A 13 -15.32 -6.61 -4.35
CA GLY A 13 -16.67 -6.58 -4.91
C GLY A 13 -17.64 -7.50 -4.17
N ARG A 14 -18.29 -8.43 -4.89
CA ARG A 14 -19.24 -9.40 -4.30
C ARG A 14 -18.60 -10.32 -3.26
N ASP A 15 -17.32 -10.64 -3.43
CA ASP A 15 -16.57 -11.55 -2.56
C ASP A 15 -16.17 -10.92 -1.22
N SER A 16 -16.35 -9.60 -1.07
CA SER A 16 -16.17 -8.88 0.20
C SER A 16 -17.12 -9.36 1.31
N THR A 17 -18.23 -10.00 0.94
CA THR A 17 -19.21 -10.55 1.87
C THR A 17 -18.79 -11.91 2.44
N LEU A 18 -17.83 -12.60 1.80
CA LEU A 18 -17.33 -13.88 2.26
C LEU A 18 -16.64 -13.73 3.63
N PRO A 19 -16.88 -14.64 4.58
CA PRO A 19 -16.27 -14.58 5.91
C PRO A 19 -14.73 -14.54 5.88
N THR A 20 -14.12 -15.30 4.98
CA THR A 20 -12.66 -15.35 4.76
C THR A 20 -12.13 -13.99 4.33
N THR A 21 -12.75 -13.35 3.33
CA THR A 21 -12.33 -12.03 2.83
C THR A 21 -12.46 -10.95 3.91
N ARG A 22 -13.48 -11.01 4.77
CA ARG A 22 -13.65 -10.07 5.89
C ARG A 22 -12.59 -10.22 6.97
N VAL A 23 -12.23 -11.46 7.33
CA VAL A 23 -11.18 -11.73 8.30
C VAL A 23 -9.82 -11.29 7.75
N SER A 24 -9.51 -11.64 6.49
CA SER A 24 -8.29 -11.21 5.82
C SER A 24 -8.17 -9.69 5.78
N ALA A 25 -9.23 -8.96 5.41
CA ALA A 25 -9.22 -7.50 5.37
C ALA A 25 -8.94 -6.84 6.74
N ARG A 26 -9.42 -7.44 7.84
CA ARG A 26 -9.12 -6.97 9.20
C ARG A 26 -7.67 -7.23 9.59
N THR A 27 -7.14 -8.40 9.23
CA THR A 27 -5.76 -8.79 9.52
C THR A 27 -4.76 -7.92 8.76
N PHE A 28 -5.02 -7.66 7.48
CA PHE A 28 -4.28 -6.66 6.69
C PHE A 28 -4.34 -5.30 7.39
N GLY A 29 -5.54 -4.76 7.66
CA GLY A 29 -5.65 -3.44 8.31
C GLY A 29 -4.88 -3.29 9.63
N ILE A 30 -4.81 -4.33 10.47
CA ILE A 30 -3.99 -4.33 11.70
C ILE A 30 -2.49 -4.40 11.37
N ARG A 31 -2.12 -5.25 10.41
CA ARG A 31 -0.74 -5.42 9.93
C ARG A 31 -0.20 -4.13 9.32
N GLU A 32 -0.98 -3.41 8.51
CA GLU A 32 -0.55 -2.15 7.90
C GLU A 32 -0.30 -1.05 8.94
N ILE A 33 -1.10 -0.97 10.02
CA ILE A 33 -0.87 -0.01 11.11
C ILE A 33 0.44 -0.32 11.84
N TYR A 34 0.66 -1.61 12.16
CA TYR A 34 1.87 -2.04 12.88
C TYR A 34 3.14 -1.88 12.03
N ILE A 35 3.07 -2.26 10.74
CA ILE A 35 4.15 -2.06 9.78
C ILE A 35 4.40 -0.56 9.55
N GLY A 36 3.36 0.27 9.47
CA GLY A 36 3.48 1.72 9.33
C GLY A 36 4.22 2.38 10.51
N GLY A 37 3.87 2.01 11.75
CA GLY A 37 4.60 2.47 12.94
C GLY A 37 6.06 2.01 12.97
N GLY A 38 6.31 0.76 12.56
CA GLY A 38 7.66 0.22 12.40
C GLY A 38 8.48 0.96 11.34
N LEU A 39 7.87 1.28 10.20
CA LEU A 39 8.50 2.04 9.11
C LEU A 39 8.83 3.47 9.55
N LEU A 40 7.92 4.17 10.22
CA LEU A 40 8.19 5.51 10.77
C LEU A 40 9.35 5.49 11.77
N THR A 41 9.46 4.45 12.58
CA THR A 41 10.59 4.26 13.49
C THR A 41 11.88 3.99 12.70
N ALA A 42 11.84 3.08 11.72
CA ALA A 42 12.99 2.76 10.88
C ALA A 42 13.50 3.97 10.08
N ILE A 43 12.61 4.85 9.60
CA ILE A 43 12.95 6.11 8.93
C ILE A 43 13.79 7.00 9.84
N ARG A 44 13.46 7.07 11.14
CA ARG A 44 14.18 7.90 12.12
C ARG A 44 15.55 7.33 12.49
N TRP A 45 15.66 6.01 12.59
CA TRP A 45 16.85 5.34 13.14
C TRP A 45 17.82 4.80 12.08
N ALA A 46 17.33 4.48 10.88
CA ALA A 46 18.12 3.88 9.80
C ALA A 46 17.68 4.35 8.38
N PRO A 47 17.63 5.68 8.11
CA PRO A 47 17.11 6.21 6.85
C PRO A 47 17.84 5.69 5.60
N GLY A 48 19.15 5.40 5.70
CA GLY A 48 19.95 4.85 4.61
C GLY A 48 19.53 3.45 4.16
N LEU A 49 19.02 2.62 5.07
CA LEU A 49 18.50 1.27 4.76
C LEU A 49 17.04 1.32 4.28
N VAL A 50 16.26 2.30 4.77
CA VAL A 50 14.87 2.45 4.37
C VAL A 50 14.73 2.98 2.94
N ARG A 51 15.59 3.92 2.53
CA ARG A 51 15.52 4.54 1.20
C ARG A 51 15.46 3.54 0.03
N PRO A 52 16.36 2.54 -0.11
CA PRO A 52 16.26 1.58 -1.22
C PRO A 52 15.00 0.71 -1.15
N LEU A 53 14.54 0.35 0.06
CA LEU A 53 13.32 -0.42 0.27
C LEU A 53 12.07 0.39 -0.10
N LEU A 54 12.03 1.67 0.26
CA LEU A 54 10.96 2.58 -0.11
C LEU A 54 10.86 2.74 -1.62
N ARG A 55 12.00 2.94 -2.30
CA ARG A 55 12.05 3.03 -3.77
C ARG A 55 11.60 1.74 -4.45
N ALA A 56 12.02 0.59 -3.93
CA ALA A 56 11.54 -0.70 -4.43
C ALA A 56 10.02 -0.82 -4.27
N GLY A 57 9.47 -0.40 -3.12
CA GLY A 57 8.02 -0.31 -2.90
C GLY A 57 7.33 0.56 -3.94
N VAL A 58 7.81 1.78 -4.17
CA VAL A 58 7.27 2.69 -5.20
C VAL A 58 7.27 2.05 -6.59
N ILE A 59 8.33 1.34 -6.97
CA ILE A 59 8.41 0.64 -8.27
C ILE A 59 7.33 -0.46 -8.36
N VAL A 60 7.14 -1.23 -7.29
CA VAL A 60 6.08 -2.26 -7.23
C VAL A 60 4.70 -1.61 -7.32
N ASP A 61 4.45 -0.51 -6.62
CA ASP A 61 3.17 0.19 -6.69
C ASP A 61 2.89 0.77 -8.08
N VAL A 62 3.92 1.24 -8.80
CA VAL A 62 3.79 1.66 -10.21
C VAL A 62 3.41 0.46 -11.08
N TRP A 63 4.08 -0.67 -10.88
CA TRP A 63 3.77 -1.91 -11.59
C TRP A 63 2.33 -2.36 -11.35
N ASP A 64 1.88 -2.36 -10.09
CA ASP A 64 0.52 -2.73 -9.72
C ASP A 64 -0.51 -1.75 -10.30
N THR A 65 -0.21 -0.45 -10.30
CA THR A 65 -1.06 0.56 -10.95
C THR A 65 -1.24 0.25 -12.43
N CYS A 66 -0.16 -0.09 -13.13
CA CYS A 66 -0.20 -0.50 -14.54
C CYS A 66 -0.95 -1.82 -14.72
N ALA A 67 -0.73 -2.80 -13.84
CA ALA A 67 -1.43 -4.09 -13.88
C ALA A 67 -2.94 -3.90 -13.74
N PHE A 68 -3.40 -3.11 -12.75
CA PHE A 68 -4.80 -2.77 -12.61
C PHE A 68 -5.34 -2.04 -13.86
N ALA A 69 -4.58 -1.08 -14.39
CA ALA A 69 -4.99 -0.28 -15.55
C ALA A 69 -5.14 -1.12 -16.83
N LEU A 70 -4.28 -2.13 -17.03
CA LEU A 70 -4.16 -2.88 -18.29
C LEU A 70 -4.83 -4.26 -18.27
N THR A 71 -5.17 -4.81 -17.09
CA THR A 71 -5.80 -6.14 -17.00
C THR A 71 -7.12 -6.16 -17.75
N ALA A 72 -7.26 -7.07 -18.73
CA ALA A 72 -8.51 -7.29 -19.45
C ALA A 72 -9.59 -7.87 -18.52
N ASP A 73 -10.86 -7.60 -18.82
CA ASP A 73 -12.03 -8.14 -18.10
C ASP A 73 -12.14 -7.79 -16.60
N LEU A 74 -11.24 -6.92 -16.10
CA LEU A 74 -11.34 -6.41 -14.75
C LEU A 74 -12.53 -5.44 -14.63
N PRO A 75 -13.46 -5.66 -13.67
CA PRO A 75 -14.58 -4.75 -13.44
C PRO A 75 -14.11 -3.30 -13.27
N ARG A 76 -14.85 -2.35 -13.86
CA ARG A 76 -14.44 -0.93 -13.86
C ARG A 76 -14.20 -0.38 -12.45
N SER A 77 -15.03 -0.74 -11.47
CA SER A 77 -14.87 -0.34 -10.07
C SER A 77 -13.57 -0.85 -9.44
N THR A 78 -13.23 -2.12 -9.70
CA THR A 78 -12.00 -2.75 -9.20
C THR A 78 -10.77 -2.15 -9.88
N ARG A 79 -10.86 -1.86 -11.19
CA ARG A 79 -9.81 -1.16 -11.93
C ARG A 79 -9.53 0.22 -11.35
N THR A 80 -10.57 1.05 -11.23
CA THR A 80 -10.42 2.41 -10.69
C THR A 80 -9.95 2.38 -9.23
N GLY A 81 -10.48 1.45 -8.44
CA GLY A 81 -10.08 1.27 -7.04
C GLY A 81 -8.61 0.87 -6.90
N GLY A 82 -8.18 -0.15 -7.65
CA GLY A 82 -6.80 -0.62 -7.66
C GLY A 82 -5.82 0.45 -8.13
N CYS A 83 -6.13 1.14 -9.23
CA CYS A 83 -5.32 2.27 -9.71
C CYS A 83 -5.25 3.42 -8.71
N ALA A 84 -6.36 3.75 -8.03
CA ALA A 84 -6.39 4.82 -7.05
C ALA A 84 -5.56 4.49 -5.80
N VAL A 85 -5.65 3.23 -5.31
CA VAL A 85 -4.89 2.79 -4.13
C VAL A 85 -3.40 2.67 -4.45
N ALA A 86 -3.04 1.92 -5.49
CA ALA A 86 -1.64 1.73 -5.87
C ALA A 86 -1.00 3.06 -6.29
N GLY A 87 -1.68 3.86 -7.12
CA GLY A 87 -1.21 5.18 -7.52
C GLY A 87 -1.08 6.15 -6.33
N GLY A 88 -1.98 6.06 -5.35
CA GLY A 88 -1.87 6.80 -4.09
C GLY A 88 -0.59 6.45 -3.32
N PHE A 89 -0.24 5.16 -3.24
CA PHE A 89 1.00 4.71 -2.60
C PHE A 89 2.25 5.09 -3.38
N VAL A 90 2.23 5.09 -4.73
CA VAL A 90 3.31 5.65 -5.56
C VAL A 90 3.59 7.11 -5.17
N ILE A 91 2.54 7.93 -5.12
CA ILE A 91 2.68 9.36 -4.78
C ILE A 91 3.20 9.51 -3.35
N ALA A 92 2.61 8.81 -2.39
CA ALA A 92 3.01 8.87 -0.99
C ALA A 92 4.47 8.43 -0.79
N GLY A 93 4.89 7.33 -1.42
CA GLY A 93 6.25 6.81 -1.36
C GLY A 93 7.26 7.73 -2.03
N ALA A 94 6.92 8.34 -3.17
CA ALA A 94 7.76 9.33 -3.84
C ALA A 94 7.94 10.59 -2.96
N LEU A 95 6.86 11.10 -2.36
CA LEU A 95 6.93 12.22 -1.43
C LEU A 95 7.76 11.87 -0.18
N ALA A 96 7.63 10.66 0.34
CA ALA A 96 8.42 10.18 1.47
C ALA A 96 9.91 10.04 1.12
N ASP A 97 10.26 9.61 -0.10
CA ASP A 97 11.67 9.52 -0.54
C ASP A 97 12.33 10.90 -0.60
N LEU A 98 11.59 11.91 -1.06
CA LEU A 98 12.03 13.30 -1.09
C LEU A 98 12.23 13.89 0.31
N GLN A 99 11.44 13.45 1.29
CA GLN A 99 11.51 13.93 2.68
C GLN A 99 12.52 13.17 3.54
N LEU A 100 12.97 11.99 3.11
CA LEU A 100 14.00 11.24 3.84
C LEU A 100 15.31 12.04 3.91
N PRO A 101 15.92 12.21 5.09
CA PRO A 101 17.22 12.87 5.21
C PRO A 101 18.26 12.20 4.31
N GLY A 102 19.12 13.00 3.67
CA GLY A 102 20.27 12.48 2.94
C GLY A 102 21.12 11.61 3.87
N ALA A 103 21.54 10.43 3.40
CA ALA A 103 22.42 9.55 4.17
C ALA A 103 23.67 10.35 4.58
N GLN A 104 23.83 10.61 5.87
CA GLN A 104 25.12 11.01 6.40
C GLN A 104 26.06 9.85 6.13
N ARG A 105 27.12 10.12 5.35
CA ARG A 105 28.23 9.19 5.16
C ARG A 105 28.80 8.92 6.56
N VAL A 106 28.66 7.69 7.02
CA VAL A 106 29.49 7.16 8.12
C VAL A 106 30.85 6.85 7.52
#